data_AF-A0A3R6UVC3-F1
#
_entry.id   AF-A0A3R6UVC3-F1
#
_cell.length_a   1.000
_cell.length_b   1.000
_cell.length_c   1.000
_cell.angle_alpha   90.00
_cell.angle_beta   90.00
_cell.angle_gamma   90.00
#
_symmetry.space_group_name_H-M   'P 1'
#
loop_
_entity.id
_entity.type
_entity.pdbx_description
1 polymer ?
#
loop_
_entity_poly.entity_id
_entity_poly.type
_entity_poly.pdbx_seq_one_letter_code
_entity_poly.pdbx_strand_id
1 'polypeptide(L)'
;MEYPQSYSLGNGSLWQNVKSKWNNMPVPISCSLYLLKENRFYIDISVNELIDVVFTMFPAYGYFSKKGKLYYLKDISSGAELVLEEIKHSNLLVKKGFCFMENELFHKDEYIYDSDEGALNFDEDVVKSKNREIDFKENKKPEPVPLQLGVYRNGDISLFLEVGFHYKILFSSESPLCLLSEGKWEKEGNVLKLYTPSLDYTFLALISSSGKLKMIRFPNCGYPDWVYELTMEYPFIMR
;
A
#
# COMPACT_ATOMS: atom_id res chain seq x y z
N MET A 1 7.70 -26.93 -2.12
CA MET A 1 6.64 -26.10 -2.73
C MET A 1 7.33 -25.34 -3.86
N GLU A 2 6.83 -25.44 -5.09
CA GLU A 2 7.45 -24.80 -6.25
C GLU A 2 6.93 -23.37 -6.41
N TYR A 3 7.84 -22.48 -6.83
CA TYR A 3 7.59 -21.07 -7.13
C TYR A 3 8.04 -20.78 -8.57
N PRO A 4 7.38 -19.86 -9.30
CA PRO A 4 6.39 -18.90 -8.82
C PRO A 4 4.98 -19.46 -8.55
N GLN A 5 4.18 -18.73 -7.78
CA GLN A 5 2.76 -18.97 -7.54
C GLN A 5 2.02 -17.64 -7.64
N SER A 6 0.86 -17.63 -8.29
CA SER A 6 -0.01 -16.46 -8.35
C SER A 6 -1.36 -16.76 -7.73
N TYR A 7 -1.97 -15.70 -7.21
CA TYR A 7 -3.26 -15.74 -6.56
C TYR A 7 -4.07 -14.51 -6.91
N SER A 8 -5.38 -14.67 -7.09
CA SER A 8 -6.32 -13.58 -7.35
C SER A 8 -7.23 -13.35 -6.13
N LEU A 9 -7.42 -12.10 -5.74
CA LEU A 9 -8.34 -11.74 -4.66
C LEU A 9 -9.80 -11.81 -5.16
N GLY A 10 -10.66 -12.53 -4.44
CA GLY A 10 -12.08 -12.66 -4.78
C GLY A 10 -12.43 -13.88 -5.65
N ASN A 11 -13.73 -14.17 -5.78
CA ASN A 11 -14.25 -15.46 -6.24
C ASN A 11 -13.72 -15.84 -7.64
N GLY A 12 -12.97 -16.94 -7.68
CA GLY A 12 -12.37 -17.51 -8.88
C GLY A 12 -13.34 -17.66 -10.06
N SER A 13 -12.73 -17.60 -11.25
CA SER A 13 -13.33 -17.62 -12.59
C SER A 13 -13.99 -16.31 -13.04
N LEU A 14 -13.37 -15.72 -14.08
CA LEU A 14 -13.74 -14.52 -14.84
C LEU A 14 -13.29 -13.18 -14.22
N TRP A 15 -12.13 -12.74 -14.71
CA TRP A 15 -11.67 -11.35 -14.88
C TRP A 15 -12.74 -10.32 -15.31
N GLN A 16 -13.96 -10.76 -15.65
CA GLN A 16 -15.07 -9.93 -16.13
C GLN A 16 -16.22 -9.75 -15.13
N ASN A 17 -16.25 -10.47 -14.01
CA ASN A 17 -17.45 -10.48 -13.14
C ASN A 17 -17.15 -10.37 -11.65
N VAL A 18 -16.04 -9.74 -11.28
CA VAL A 18 -15.97 -9.13 -9.95
C VAL A 18 -16.90 -7.92 -9.99
N LYS A 19 -18.23 -8.16 -9.90
CA LYS A 19 -19.17 -7.26 -9.23
C LYS A 19 -18.68 -7.18 -7.81
N SER A 20 -17.69 -6.34 -7.70
CA SER A 20 -16.95 -6.06 -6.53
C SER A 20 -18.01 -5.54 -5.54
N LYS A 21 -18.09 -6.15 -4.34
CA LYS A 21 -18.74 -5.51 -3.16
C LYS A 21 -18.25 -4.07 -2.92
N TRP A 22 -17.20 -3.70 -3.63
CA TRP A 22 -16.61 -2.42 -3.90
C TRP A 22 -17.56 -1.53 -4.74
N ASN A 23 -18.62 -1.04 -4.10
CA ASN A 23 -19.40 0.13 -4.51
C ASN A 23 -19.94 0.19 -5.97
N ASN A 24 -20.77 -0.75 -6.45
CA ASN A 24 -21.55 -0.55 -7.70
C ASN A 24 -20.75 0.08 -8.87
N MET A 25 -19.45 -0.23 -9.00
CA MET A 25 -18.56 0.51 -9.89
C MET A 25 -18.59 -0.06 -11.32
N PRO A 26 -18.50 0.80 -12.36
CA PRO A 26 -18.51 0.37 -13.76
C PRO A 26 -17.15 -0.12 -14.28
N VAL A 27 -16.06 -0.06 -13.49
CA VAL A 27 -14.68 -0.36 -13.93
C VAL A 27 -14.17 -1.62 -13.21
N PRO A 28 -13.61 -2.63 -13.93
CA PRO A 28 -13.03 -3.81 -13.30
C PRO A 28 -11.73 -3.45 -12.58
N ILE A 29 -11.67 -3.74 -11.28
CA ILE A 29 -10.45 -3.69 -10.47
C ILE A 29 -10.09 -5.13 -10.10
N SER A 30 -8.84 -5.52 -10.31
CA SER A 30 -8.29 -6.79 -9.83
C SER A 30 -7.17 -6.54 -8.83
N CYS A 31 -6.98 -7.50 -7.93
CA CYS A 31 -5.83 -7.53 -7.05
C CYS A 31 -5.23 -8.94 -7.08
N SER A 32 -3.93 -9.01 -7.31
CA SER A 32 -3.22 -10.28 -7.39
C SER A 32 -2.03 -10.29 -6.44
N LEU A 33 -1.66 -11.49 -5.99
CA LEU A 33 -0.49 -11.76 -5.17
C LEU A 33 0.40 -12.74 -5.92
N TYR A 34 1.67 -12.39 -6.06
CA TYR A 34 2.69 -13.26 -6.63
C TYR A 34 3.70 -13.65 -5.56
N LEU A 35 3.88 -14.95 -5.35
CA LEU A 35 4.95 -15.52 -4.55
C LEU A 35 6.02 -16.08 -5.49
N LEU A 36 7.19 -15.46 -5.49
CA LEU A 36 8.25 -15.69 -6.46
C LEU A 36 9.39 -16.53 -5.86
N LYS A 37 10.38 -16.83 -6.71
CA LYS A 37 11.64 -17.45 -6.26
C LYS A 37 12.36 -16.54 -5.26
N GLU A 38 13.32 -17.12 -4.53
CA GLU A 38 14.11 -16.41 -3.51
C GLU A 38 13.26 -15.76 -2.40
N ASN A 39 12.05 -16.27 -2.20
CA ASN A 39 11.09 -15.77 -1.22
C ASN A 39 10.67 -14.31 -1.44
N ARG A 40 10.59 -13.85 -2.69
CA ARG A 40 10.09 -12.51 -3.02
C ARG A 40 8.58 -12.53 -3.24
N PHE A 41 7.91 -11.42 -2.96
CA PHE A 41 6.51 -11.25 -3.32
C PHE A 41 6.25 -9.85 -3.84
N TYR A 42 5.18 -9.70 -4.60
CA TYR A 42 4.51 -8.43 -4.78
C TYR A 42 2.99 -8.65 -4.83
N ILE A 43 2.27 -7.61 -4.44
CA ILE A 43 0.84 -7.47 -4.65
C ILE A 43 0.68 -6.38 -5.70
N ASP A 44 -0.13 -6.63 -6.71
CA ASP A 44 -0.55 -5.61 -7.66
C ASP A 44 -2.05 -5.34 -7.53
N ILE A 45 -2.44 -4.10 -7.82
CA ILE A 45 -3.81 -3.70 -8.08
C ILE A 45 -3.82 -3.20 -9.52
N SER A 46 -4.68 -3.79 -10.34
CA SER A 46 -4.82 -3.45 -11.75
C SER A 46 -6.21 -2.86 -12.00
N VAL A 47 -6.27 -1.70 -12.64
CA VAL A 47 -7.51 -1.03 -13.03
C VAL A 47 -7.61 -1.00 -14.55
N ASN A 48 -8.67 -1.61 -15.09
CA ASN A 48 -8.95 -1.63 -16.52
C ASN A 48 -9.81 -0.43 -16.91
N GLU A 49 -9.17 0.72 -17.18
CA GLU A 49 -9.91 1.91 -17.61
C GLU A 49 -10.46 1.79 -19.05
N LEU A 50 -9.73 1.07 -19.92
CA LEU A 50 -10.09 0.79 -21.32
C LEU A 50 -9.59 -0.62 -21.73
N ILE A 51 -10.00 -1.12 -22.90
CA ILE A 51 -9.66 -2.48 -23.41
C ILE A 51 -8.13 -2.75 -23.41
N ASP A 52 -7.31 -1.70 -23.60
CA ASP A 52 -5.85 -1.82 -23.74
C ASP A 52 -5.06 -0.97 -22.71
N VAL A 53 -5.73 -0.34 -21.74
CA VAL A 53 -5.06 0.49 -20.71
C VAL A 53 -5.29 -0.12 -19.34
N VAL A 54 -4.24 -0.77 -18.85
CA VAL A 54 -4.16 -1.32 -17.50
C VAL A 54 -3.26 -0.41 -16.68
N PHE A 55 -3.82 0.23 -15.65
CA PHE A 55 -3.02 0.91 -14.64
C PHE A 55 -2.71 -0.06 -13.51
N THR A 56 -1.42 -0.35 -13.34
CA THR A 56 -0.94 -1.28 -12.30
C THR A 56 -0.25 -0.51 -11.18
N MET A 57 -0.65 -0.82 -9.95
CA MET A 57 -0.10 -0.28 -8.72
C MET A 57 0.46 -1.41 -7.88
N PHE A 58 1.63 -1.22 -7.25
CA PHE A 58 2.19 -2.17 -6.30
C PHE A 58 2.03 -1.67 -4.86
N PRO A 59 0.89 -1.92 -4.18
CA PRO A 59 0.69 -1.46 -2.80
C PRO A 59 1.65 -2.08 -1.79
N ALA A 60 2.20 -3.27 -2.07
CA ALA A 60 3.23 -3.91 -1.25
C ALA A 60 4.09 -4.88 -2.06
N TYR A 61 5.38 -4.91 -1.76
CA TYR A 61 6.33 -5.85 -2.34
C TYR A 61 7.53 -6.05 -1.43
N GLY A 62 8.08 -7.24 -1.41
CA GLY A 62 9.24 -7.53 -0.57
C GLY A 62 9.52 -9.01 -0.41
N TYR A 63 9.79 -9.42 0.82
CA TYR A 63 10.16 -10.80 1.11
C TYR A 63 9.11 -11.47 1.97
N PHE A 64 8.83 -12.74 1.67
CA PHE A 64 7.92 -13.54 2.47
C PHE A 64 8.65 -14.66 3.22
N SER A 65 8.02 -15.15 4.28
CA SER A 65 8.42 -16.39 4.93
C SER A 65 7.19 -17.20 5.29
N LYS A 66 7.34 -18.53 5.36
CA LYS A 66 6.25 -19.44 5.71
C LYS A 66 6.57 -20.18 7.01
N LYS A 67 5.64 -20.16 7.97
CA LYS A 67 5.71 -20.96 9.20
C LYS A 67 4.42 -21.76 9.37
N GLY A 68 4.48 -23.07 9.18
CA GLY A 68 3.29 -23.91 9.12
C GLY A 68 2.37 -23.46 7.99
N LYS A 69 1.13 -23.05 8.34
CA LYS A 69 0.15 -22.53 7.38
C LYS A 69 0.22 -21.01 7.18
N LEU A 70 1.00 -20.29 7.99
CA LEU A 70 1.03 -18.83 7.93
C LEU A 70 2.14 -18.36 7.00
N TYR A 71 1.79 -17.43 6.12
CA TYR A 71 2.71 -16.63 5.32
C TYR A 71 2.82 -15.24 5.95
N TYR A 72 4.05 -14.78 6.10
CA TYR A 72 4.39 -13.44 6.60
C TYR A 72 5.07 -12.70 5.47
N LEU A 73 4.43 -11.64 4.96
CA LEU A 73 4.86 -10.88 3.80
C LEU A 73 5.33 -9.52 4.29
N LYS A 74 6.65 -9.29 4.29
CA LYS A 74 7.26 -8.06 4.77
C LYS A 74 7.54 -7.11 3.60
N ASP A 75 6.81 -6.02 3.58
CA ASP A 75 6.94 -4.98 2.55
C ASP A 75 8.24 -4.17 2.74
N ILE A 76 8.98 -3.94 1.65
CA ILE A 76 10.22 -3.15 1.64
C ILE A 76 9.90 -1.66 1.78
N SER A 77 8.83 -1.22 1.12
CA SER A 77 8.45 0.16 0.92
C SER A 77 8.06 0.83 2.26
N SER A 78 7.09 0.22 2.95
CA SER A 78 6.56 0.67 4.23
C SER A 78 7.16 -0.03 5.44
N GLY A 79 7.71 -1.25 5.29
CA GLY A 79 8.12 -2.08 6.42
C GLY A 79 6.96 -2.78 7.15
N ALA A 80 5.72 -2.63 6.67
CA ALA A 80 4.57 -3.33 7.21
C ALA A 80 4.63 -4.84 6.91
N GLU A 81 3.96 -5.63 7.74
CA GLU A 81 3.84 -7.08 7.56
C GLU A 81 2.38 -7.46 7.32
N LEU A 82 2.13 -8.11 6.18
CA LEU A 82 0.86 -8.76 5.89
C LEU A 82 0.95 -10.23 6.33
N VAL A 83 -0.17 -10.79 6.79
CA VAL A 83 -0.25 -12.17 7.26
C VAL A 83 -1.39 -12.87 6.57
N LEU A 84 -1.07 -14.00 5.94
CA LEU A 84 -2.02 -14.84 5.22
C LEU A 84 -2.00 -16.26 5.79
N GLU A 85 -3.15 -16.93 5.87
CA GLU A 85 -3.27 -18.32 6.29
C GLU A 85 -3.62 -19.22 5.10
N GLU A 86 -2.83 -20.25 4.86
CA GLU A 86 -3.16 -21.31 3.91
C GLU A 86 -4.35 -22.13 4.43
N ILE A 87 -5.42 -22.11 3.65
CA ILE A 87 -6.64 -22.87 3.89
C ILE A 87 -6.81 -23.95 2.81
N LYS A 88 -8.01 -24.54 2.73
CA LYS A 88 -8.32 -25.60 1.75
C LYS A 88 -8.02 -25.15 0.31
N HIS A 89 -7.59 -26.10 -0.51
CA HIS A 89 -7.22 -25.87 -1.91
C HIS A 89 -6.02 -24.91 -2.10
N SER A 90 -5.19 -24.77 -1.07
CA SER A 90 -4.04 -23.84 -1.05
C SER A 90 -4.41 -22.37 -1.25
N ASN A 91 -5.68 -21.99 -1.06
CA ASN A 91 -6.09 -20.59 -1.01
C ASN A 91 -5.51 -19.91 0.23
N LEU A 92 -5.37 -18.59 0.19
CA LEU A 92 -4.76 -17.80 1.27
C LEU A 92 -5.78 -16.82 1.86
N LEU A 93 -6.21 -17.08 3.09
CA LEU A 93 -7.10 -16.20 3.85
C LEU A 93 -6.30 -15.04 4.44
N VAL A 94 -6.73 -13.81 4.20
CA VAL A 94 -6.07 -12.62 4.76
C VAL A 94 -6.40 -12.52 6.26
N LYS A 95 -5.36 -12.54 7.10
CA LYS A 95 -5.45 -12.30 8.55
C LYS A 95 -5.07 -10.87 8.93
N LYS A 96 -4.17 -10.28 8.15
CA LYS A 96 -3.61 -8.95 8.34
C LYS A 96 -3.23 -8.40 6.97
N GLY A 97 -3.77 -7.25 6.59
CA GLY A 97 -3.60 -6.68 5.24
C GLY A 97 -4.15 -5.26 5.17
N PHE A 98 -4.05 -4.66 3.98
CA PHE A 98 -4.70 -3.37 3.70
C PHE A 98 -6.22 -3.46 3.91
N CYS A 99 -6.89 -2.32 4.11
CA CYS A 99 -8.34 -2.25 4.39
C CYS A 99 -9.16 -3.05 3.37
N PHE A 100 -8.73 -2.96 2.11
CA PHE A 100 -9.33 -3.60 0.96
C PHE A 100 -9.23 -5.15 0.99
N MET A 101 -8.31 -5.69 1.77
CA MET A 101 -8.03 -7.12 1.88
C MET A 101 -8.68 -7.77 3.10
N GLU A 102 -9.28 -6.98 4.00
CA GLU A 102 -9.79 -7.50 5.26
C GLU A 102 -10.88 -8.55 5.05
N ASN A 103 -10.67 -9.74 5.63
CA ASN A 103 -11.54 -10.91 5.51
C ASN A 103 -11.71 -11.44 4.07
N GLU A 104 -10.86 -11.02 3.14
CA GLU A 104 -10.87 -11.52 1.76
C GLU A 104 -10.01 -12.78 1.60
N LEU A 105 -10.25 -13.47 0.49
CA LEU A 105 -9.57 -14.72 0.14
C LEU A 105 -8.82 -14.55 -1.18
N PHE A 106 -7.54 -14.90 -1.15
CA PHE A 106 -6.75 -15.12 -2.36
C PHE A 106 -6.94 -16.54 -2.85
N HIS A 107 -7.53 -16.67 -4.04
CA HIS A 107 -7.69 -17.93 -4.74
C HIS A 107 -6.42 -18.24 -5.51
N LYS A 108 -5.91 -19.46 -5.36
CA LYS A 108 -4.73 -19.89 -6.12
C LYS A 108 -5.09 -19.99 -7.59
N ASP A 109 -4.30 -19.37 -8.46
CA ASP A 109 -4.52 -19.45 -9.90
C ASP A 109 -4.07 -20.82 -10.44
N GLU A 110 -4.74 -21.31 -11.47
CA GLU A 110 -4.39 -22.55 -12.16
C GLU A 110 -3.13 -22.38 -13.03
N TYR A 111 -2.91 -21.17 -13.53
CA TYR A 111 -1.79 -20.80 -14.38
C TYR A 111 -1.01 -19.66 -13.73
N ILE A 112 0.31 -19.67 -13.92
CA ILE A 112 1.17 -18.57 -13.54
C ILE A 112 1.09 -17.55 -14.67
N TYR A 113 0.52 -16.38 -14.39
CA TYR A 113 0.55 -15.24 -15.31
C TYR A 113 1.96 -14.67 -15.41
N ASP A 114 2.30 -14.05 -16.55
CA ASP A 114 3.56 -13.33 -16.72
C ASP A 114 3.69 -12.30 -15.60
N SER A 115 4.72 -12.47 -14.77
CA SER A 115 4.91 -11.61 -13.60
C SER A 115 5.55 -10.30 -14.02
N ASP A 116 5.00 -9.18 -13.58
CA ASP A 116 5.61 -7.85 -13.72
C ASP A 116 6.80 -7.64 -12.76
N GLU A 117 7.50 -8.71 -12.35
CA GLU A 117 8.68 -8.62 -11.46
C GLU A 117 9.75 -7.68 -12.03
N GLY A 118 9.87 -7.59 -13.36
CA GLY A 118 10.79 -6.67 -14.03
C GLY A 118 10.52 -5.18 -13.77
N ALA A 119 9.32 -4.82 -13.29
CA ALA A 119 8.98 -3.46 -12.89
C ALA A 119 9.53 -3.09 -11.51
N LEU A 120 9.98 -4.08 -10.71
CA LEU A 120 10.43 -3.90 -9.33
C LEU A 120 11.92 -4.24 -9.18
N ASN A 121 12.68 -3.32 -8.59
CA ASN A 121 14.08 -3.56 -8.26
C ASN A 121 14.24 -3.73 -6.74
N PHE A 122 14.03 -4.95 -6.25
CA PHE A 122 14.05 -5.29 -4.82
C PHE A 122 15.35 -4.85 -4.12
N ASP A 123 16.51 -5.07 -4.74
CA ASP A 123 17.80 -4.76 -4.12
C ASP A 123 18.01 -3.24 -4.00
N GLU A 124 17.69 -2.49 -5.06
CA GLU A 124 17.76 -1.04 -5.05
C GLU A 124 16.75 -0.43 -4.05
N ASP A 125 15.55 -0.98 -3.98
CA ASP A 125 14.50 -0.49 -3.07
C ASP A 125 14.81 -0.79 -1.60
N VAL A 126 15.51 -1.89 -1.30
CA VAL A 126 16.07 -2.15 0.03
C VAL A 126 17.08 -1.07 0.42
N VAL A 127 17.95 -0.65 -0.51
CA VAL A 127 18.91 0.44 -0.27
C VAL A 127 18.18 1.76 -0.06
N LYS A 128 17.22 2.10 -0.92
CA LYS A 128 16.39 3.31 -0.78
C LYS A 128 15.66 3.34 0.57
N SER A 129 15.07 2.22 0.98
CA SER A 129 14.38 2.07 2.27
C SER A 129 15.32 2.35 3.46
N LYS A 130 16.54 1.78 3.45
CA LYS A 130 17.56 2.07 4.46
C LYS A 130 17.97 3.54 4.48
N ASN A 131 18.13 4.17 3.31
CA ASN A 131 18.48 5.58 3.22
C ASN A 131 17.37 6.49 3.78
N ARG A 132 16.09 6.14 3.58
CA ARG A 132 14.97 6.87 4.21
C ARG A 132 14.99 6.76 5.74
N GLU A 133 15.36 5.61 6.29
CA GLU A 133 15.51 5.45 7.75
C GLU A 133 16.67 6.27 8.32
N ILE A 134 17.78 6.41 7.57
CA ILE A 134 18.90 7.28 7.95
C ILE A 134 18.46 8.74 7.92
N ASP A 135 17.85 9.16 6.81
CA ASP A 135 17.31 10.51 6.64
C ASP A 135 16.30 10.88 7.73
N PHE A 136 15.43 9.94 8.12
CA PHE A 136 14.52 10.12 9.24
C PHE A 136 15.24 10.42 10.55
N LYS A 137 16.29 9.67 10.88
CA LYS A 137 17.07 9.87 12.11
C LYS A 137 17.81 11.21 12.11
N GLU A 138 18.32 11.63 10.96
CA GLU A 138 19.08 12.88 10.82
C GLU A 138 18.17 14.13 10.80
N ASN A 139 16.94 14.00 10.31
CA ASN A 139 16.04 15.13 10.08
C ASN A 139 14.84 15.18 11.03
N LYS A 140 14.65 14.18 11.90
CA LYS A 140 13.67 14.25 12.99
C LYS A 140 14.05 15.40 13.93
N LYS A 141 13.08 16.27 14.18
CA LYS A 141 13.22 17.48 15.00
C LYS A 141 12.11 17.53 16.04
N PRO A 142 12.43 17.83 17.31
CA PRO A 142 11.41 17.99 18.36
C PRO A 142 10.60 19.28 18.19
N GLU A 143 11.11 20.26 17.43
CA GLU A 143 10.44 21.54 17.26
C GLU A 143 9.11 21.39 16.50
N PRO A 144 8.04 22.08 16.94
CA PRO A 144 6.76 22.05 16.25
C PRO A 144 6.87 22.71 14.87
N VAL A 145 6.57 21.96 13.82
CA VAL A 145 6.42 22.47 12.45
C VAL A 145 4.93 22.53 12.12
N PRO A 146 4.38 23.64 11.58
CA PRO A 146 2.97 23.69 11.21
C PRO A 146 2.59 22.59 10.19
N LEU A 147 1.46 21.93 10.41
CA LEU A 147 0.87 20.97 9.50
C LEU A 147 -0.51 21.46 9.05
N GLN A 148 -0.64 21.72 7.75
CA GLN A 148 -1.91 22.10 7.14
C GLN A 148 -2.75 20.84 6.90
N LEU A 149 -3.98 20.79 7.40
CA LEU A 149 -4.89 19.68 7.11
C LEU A 149 -5.41 19.78 5.68
N GLY A 150 -5.70 18.66 5.05
CA GLY A 150 -6.06 18.63 3.64
C GLY A 150 -5.69 17.33 2.94
N VAL A 151 -5.57 17.41 1.61
CA VAL A 151 -5.21 16.28 0.74
C VAL A 151 -3.81 16.48 0.20
N TYR A 152 -2.94 15.52 0.51
CA TYR A 152 -1.56 15.45 0.07
C TYR A 152 -1.43 14.41 -1.03
N ARG A 153 -0.84 14.77 -2.18
CA ARG A 153 -0.75 13.89 -3.35
C ARG A 153 0.68 13.70 -3.85
N ASN A 154 0.94 12.50 -4.36
CA ASN A 154 2.08 12.17 -5.21
C ASN A 154 1.61 11.13 -6.24
N GLY A 155 1.55 11.56 -7.50
CA GLY A 155 0.92 10.78 -8.57
C GLY A 155 -0.49 10.35 -8.20
N ASP A 156 -0.75 9.05 -8.27
CA ASP A 156 -2.07 8.44 -8.04
C ASP A 156 -2.34 8.14 -6.56
N ILE A 157 -1.44 8.50 -5.63
CA ILE A 157 -1.64 8.27 -4.20
C ILE A 157 -2.06 9.57 -3.51
N SER A 158 -3.18 9.52 -2.81
CA SER A 158 -3.72 10.62 -2.01
C SER A 158 -3.75 10.25 -0.52
N LEU A 159 -3.10 11.07 0.31
CA LEU A 159 -3.25 11.07 1.76
C LEU A 159 -4.21 12.19 2.18
N PHE A 160 -5.35 11.81 2.73
CA PHE A 160 -6.30 12.71 3.36
C PHE A 160 -5.95 12.84 4.84
N LEU A 161 -5.71 14.05 5.32
CA LEU A 161 -5.58 14.37 6.73
C LEU A 161 -6.83 15.14 7.17
N GLU A 162 -7.78 14.42 7.76
CA GLU A 162 -9.11 14.93 8.09
C GLU A 162 -9.15 15.59 9.47
N VAL A 163 -10.17 16.43 9.67
CA VAL A 163 -10.51 17.00 10.98
C VAL A 163 -10.83 15.87 11.96
N GLY A 164 -10.40 16.01 13.21
CA GLY A 164 -10.64 14.99 14.24
C GLY A 164 -9.60 13.86 14.25
N PHE A 165 -8.41 14.08 13.70
CA PHE A 165 -7.25 13.18 13.79
C PHE A 165 -7.42 11.85 13.05
N HIS A 166 -8.21 11.83 11.97
CA HIS A 166 -8.38 10.67 11.09
C HIS A 166 -7.65 10.88 9.76
N TYR A 167 -7.16 9.80 9.16
CA TYR A 167 -6.58 9.84 7.82
C TYR A 167 -7.12 8.72 6.94
N LYS A 168 -6.99 8.93 5.63
CA LYS A 168 -7.21 7.90 4.59
C LYS A 168 -6.10 7.95 3.56
N ILE A 169 -5.64 6.79 3.11
CA ILE A 169 -4.73 6.63 1.97
C ILE A 169 -5.54 5.99 0.86
N LEU A 170 -5.71 6.72 -0.25
CA LEU A 170 -6.44 6.28 -1.42
C LEU A 170 -5.51 6.18 -2.63
N PHE A 171 -5.81 5.23 -3.50
CA PHE A 171 -5.31 5.18 -4.87
C PHE A 171 -6.37 5.72 -5.84
N SER A 172 -6.02 6.73 -6.65
CA SER A 172 -6.55 7.06 -8.00
C SER A 172 -6.38 8.55 -8.35
N SER A 173 -6.10 8.83 -9.63
CA SER A 173 -6.12 10.16 -10.24
C SER A 173 -7.54 10.66 -10.57
N GLU A 174 -8.49 9.85 -11.04
CA GLU A 174 -9.82 10.32 -11.50
C GLU A 174 -11.02 9.35 -11.30
N SER A 175 -10.98 8.45 -10.31
CA SER A 175 -11.92 7.32 -10.06
C SER A 175 -11.61 6.09 -10.92
N PRO A 176 -11.47 4.88 -10.34
CA PRO A 176 -11.98 4.44 -9.03
C PRO A 176 -11.00 4.56 -7.84
N LEU A 177 -11.52 5.01 -6.68
CA LEU A 177 -10.75 5.17 -5.43
C LEU A 177 -10.61 3.84 -4.67
N CYS A 178 -9.43 3.22 -4.67
CA CYS A 178 -9.14 2.08 -3.79
C CYS A 178 -8.66 2.58 -2.41
N LEU A 179 -9.37 2.21 -1.35
CA LEU A 179 -8.97 2.52 0.02
C LEU A 179 -7.87 1.56 0.48
N LEU A 180 -6.64 2.04 0.52
CA LEU A 180 -5.49 1.24 0.97
C LEU A 180 -5.47 1.14 2.49
N SER A 181 -5.60 2.28 3.18
CA SER A 181 -5.52 2.32 4.64
C SER A 181 -6.28 3.50 5.20
N GLU A 182 -6.85 3.34 6.38
CA GLU A 182 -7.39 4.43 7.19
C GLU A 182 -7.06 4.22 8.67
N GLY A 183 -7.19 5.27 9.45
CA GLY A 183 -6.98 5.20 10.89
C GLY A 183 -6.78 6.57 11.51
N LYS A 184 -5.93 6.62 12.53
CA LYS A 184 -5.66 7.85 13.29
C LYS A 184 -4.27 8.38 12.99
N TRP A 185 -4.13 9.70 12.99
CA TRP A 185 -2.83 10.34 12.89
C TRP A 185 -2.47 11.12 14.15
N GLU A 186 -1.18 11.16 14.44
CA GLU A 186 -0.59 12.00 15.49
C GLU A 186 0.65 12.72 14.96
N LYS A 187 0.98 13.84 15.59
CA LYS A 187 2.14 14.66 15.23
C LYS A 187 3.01 14.88 16.47
N GLU A 188 4.31 14.68 16.31
CA GLU A 188 5.31 14.93 17.35
C GLU A 188 6.51 15.66 16.74
N GLY A 189 6.68 16.94 17.09
CA GLY A 189 7.66 17.82 16.42
C GLY A 189 7.36 17.96 14.93
N ASN A 190 8.29 17.53 14.08
CA ASN A 190 8.10 17.44 12.63
C ASN A 190 7.73 16.04 12.13
N VAL A 191 7.44 15.08 13.01
CA VAL A 191 7.08 13.71 12.62
C VAL A 191 5.56 13.57 12.58
N LEU A 192 5.07 13.06 11.46
CA LEU A 192 3.68 12.61 11.28
C LEU A 192 3.64 11.08 11.36
N LYS A 193 2.81 10.55 12.25
CA LYS A 193 2.57 9.11 12.43
C LYS A 193 1.14 8.80 12.05
N LEU A 194 0.95 7.77 11.22
CA LEU A 194 -0.37 7.34 10.75
C LEU A 194 -0.59 5.89 11.23
N TYR A 195 -1.35 5.71 12.31
CA TYR A 195 -1.66 4.38 12.84
C TYR A 195 -2.77 3.72 12.02
N THR A 196 -2.50 2.54 11.49
CA THR A 196 -3.44 1.72 10.73
C THR A 196 -3.86 0.49 11.56
N PRO A 197 -5.14 0.35 11.94
CA PRO A 197 -5.62 -0.81 12.68
C PRO A 197 -5.55 -2.12 11.88
N SER A 198 -5.86 -2.08 10.59
CA SER A 198 -5.94 -3.28 9.72
C SER A 198 -4.59 -4.00 9.57
N LEU A 199 -3.51 -3.22 9.60
CA LEU A 199 -2.13 -3.68 9.58
C LEU A 199 -1.45 -3.62 10.95
N ASP A 200 -2.13 -3.23 12.03
CA ASP A 200 -1.53 -2.95 13.35
C ASP A 200 -0.13 -2.35 13.22
N TYR A 201 -0.05 -1.23 12.50
CA TYR A 201 1.21 -0.64 12.03
C TYR A 201 1.12 0.88 12.04
N THR A 202 2.28 1.54 12.04
CA THR A 202 2.36 3.00 11.99
C THR A 202 3.22 3.43 10.80
N PHE A 203 2.58 4.03 9.80
CA PHE A 203 3.28 4.71 8.72
C PHE A 203 3.89 6.02 9.24
N LEU A 204 4.98 6.46 8.60
CA LEU A 204 5.80 7.57 9.07
C LEU A 204 6.12 8.54 7.94
N ALA A 205 6.02 9.83 8.26
CA ALA A 205 6.46 10.92 7.40
C ALA A 205 7.15 12.04 8.21
N LEU A 206 7.99 12.82 7.53
CA LEU A 206 8.53 14.08 8.02
C LEU A 206 7.78 15.26 7.38
N ILE A 207 7.43 16.24 8.19
CA ILE A 207 6.83 17.51 7.77
C ILE A 207 7.97 18.47 7.45
N SER A 208 8.05 18.94 6.21
CA SER A 208 9.04 19.94 5.81
C SER A 208 8.65 21.34 6.28
N SER A 209 9.61 22.26 6.33
CA SER A 209 9.34 23.67 6.60
C SER A 209 8.47 24.34 5.52
N SER A 210 8.42 23.77 4.31
CA SER A 210 7.54 24.19 3.23
C SER A 210 6.13 23.58 3.31
N GLY A 211 5.83 22.80 4.35
CA GLY A 211 4.52 22.16 4.54
C GLY A 211 4.30 20.90 3.71
N LYS A 212 5.32 20.40 2.98
CA LYS A 212 5.28 19.13 2.24
C LYS A 212 5.50 17.96 3.18
N LEU A 213 5.03 16.77 2.80
CA LEU A 213 5.25 15.53 3.55
C LEU A 213 6.28 14.68 2.83
N LYS A 214 7.41 14.39 3.48
CA LYS A 214 8.38 13.41 3.01
C LYS A 214 8.09 12.07 3.67
N MET A 215 7.60 11.11 2.89
CA MET A 215 7.24 9.79 3.38
C MET A 215 8.49 8.95 3.67
N ILE A 216 8.51 8.30 4.83
CA ILE A 216 9.62 7.43 5.28
C ILE A 216 9.21 5.96 5.17
N ARG A 217 8.08 5.63 5.80
CA ARG A 217 7.44 4.30 5.81
C ARG A 217 6.01 4.47 5.34
N PHE A 218 5.73 4.14 4.09
CA PHE A 218 4.44 4.43 3.46
C PHE A 218 4.21 3.49 2.28
N PRO A 219 2.96 3.07 1.98
CA PRO A 219 2.67 2.38 0.73
C PRO A 219 2.91 3.34 -0.44
N ASN A 220 4.05 3.22 -1.11
CA ASN A 220 4.42 4.05 -2.25
C ASN A 220 4.71 3.17 -3.47
N CYS A 221 4.13 3.53 -4.61
CA CYS A 221 4.08 2.70 -5.82
C CYS A 221 5.12 3.15 -6.84
N GLY A 222 6.39 3.15 -6.42
CA GLY A 222 7.51 3.43 -7.30
C GLY A 222 7.77 4.92 -7.59
N TYR A 223 7.01 5.86 -7.01
CA TYR A 223 7.32 7.28 -7.15
C TYR A 223 8.64 7.62 -6.45
N PRO A 224 9.63 8.17 -7.17
CA PRO A 224 11.02 8.19 -6.72
C PRO A 224 11.33 9.26 -5.66
N ASP A 225 10.55 10.33 -5.58
CA ASP A 225 10.83 11.47 -4.69
C ASP A 225 10.26 11.30 -3.27
N TRP A 226 9.21 10.49 -3.10
CA TRP A 226 8.53 10.24 -1.81
C TRP A 226 7.99 11.51 -1.13
N VAL A 227 7.84 12.59 -1.89
CA VAL A 227 7.36 13.88 -1.40
C VAL A 227 5.92 14.08 -1.85
N TYR A 228 5.04 14.34 -0.89
CA TYR A 228 3.63 14.55 -1.13
C TYR A 228 3.30 16.02 -0.89
N GLU A 229 2.62 16.61 -1.87
CA GLU A 229 2.30 18.03 -1.90
C GLU A 229 0.82 18.25 -1.58
N LEU A 230 0.54 19.34 -0.87
CA LEU A 230 -0.82 19.71 -0.54
C LEU A 230 -1.55 20.21 -1.79
N THR A 231 -2.62 19.53 -2.19
CA THR A 231 -3.42 19.88 -3.36
C THR A 231 -4.79 20.45 -3.00
N MET A 232 -5.24 20.25 -1.76
CA MET A 232 -6.50 20.78 -1.25
C MET A 232 -6.34 21.07 0.23
N GLU A 233 -6.67 22.29 0.65
CA GLU A 233 -6.53 22.73 2.03
C GLU A 233 -7.86 22.68 2.77
N TYR A 234 -7.82 22.27 4.04
CA TYR A 234 -8.92 22.47 4.99
C TYR A 234 -8.67 23.72 5.83
N PRO A 235 -9.68 24.35 6.45
CA PRO A 235 -9.49 25.61 7.19
C PRO A 235 -8.78 25.43 8.56
N PHE A 236 -7.94 24.40 8.73
CA PHE A 236 -7.31 24.02 9.98
C PHE A 236 -5.80 23.78 9.82
N ILE A 237 -5.01 24.46 10.65
CA ILE A 237 -3.55 24.27 10.76
C ILE A 237 -3.24 23.77 12.17
N MET A 238 -2.50 22.67 12.23
CA MET A 238 -1.98 22.12 13.47
C MET A 238 -0.59 22.68 13.73
N ARG A 239 -0.42 23.36 14.87
CA ARG A 239 0.87 23.91 15.29
C ARG A 239 1.62 22.90 16.13
#